data_AF-A0A5S9M5D4-F1
#
_entry.id   AF-A0A5S9M5D4-F1
#
_cell.length_a   1.000
_cell.length_b   1.000
_cell.length_c   1.000
_cell.angle_alpha   90.00
_cell.angle_beta   90.00
_cell.angle_gamma   90.00
#
_symmetry.space_group_name_H-M   'P 1'
#
loop_
_entity.id
_entity.type
_entity.pdbx_description
1 polymer ?
#
loop_
_entity_poly.entity_id
_entity_poly.type
_entity_poly.pdbx_seq_one_letter_code
_entity_poly.pdbx_strand_id
1 'polypeptide(L)'
;MISPTDVRCDKEVELDHNTYMFMTKKKNQAGGHHMKMNKQINTFEKRFSEDVITIIAVTGPSGVGAGKAGQAPLWTASIPLIAWKENGRITTENVRLCWLTDDEGLREKQAQLHKESIVTLQVRKGEGEFMLVSLIDTDTQDQALQEILEEAQKPVYYHDDILGTFELVKGLDLFEKTIQWSNEECLLYFNLEEDEKK
;
A
#
# COMPACT_ATOMS: atom_id res chain seq x y z
N MET A 1 -11.49 41.98 -44.11
CA MET A 1 -10.34 42.06 -43.19
C MET A 1 -10.90 42.46 -41.84
N ILE A 2 -10.95 41.53 -40.89
CA ILE A 2 -11.55 41.72 -39.57
C ILE A 2 -10.46 41.38 -38.55
N SER A 3 -10.06 42.37 -37.76
CA SER A 3 -9.33 42.20 -36.50
C SER A 3 -10.34 41.81 -35.41
N PRO A 4 -9.98 40.88 -34.51
CA PRO A 4 -9.66 41.25 -33.12
C PRO A 4 -8.59 40.25 -32.55
N THR A 5 -7.96 40.33 -31.38
CA THR A 5 -8.20 41.01 -30.10
C THR A 5 -6.88 40.88 -29.33
N ASP A 6 -6.45 41.94 -28.66
CA ASP A 6 -5.51 41.86 -27.53
C ASP A 6 -6.19 41.13 -26.37
N VAL A 7 -5.58 40.05 -25.87
CA VAL A 7 -5.79 39.59 -24.48
C VAL A 7 -4.44 39.09 -23.94
N ARG A 8 -3.88 39.91 -23.05
CA ARG A 8 -2.85 39.53 -22.08
C ARG A 8 -3.25 38.23 -21.38
N CYS A 9 -2.42 37.21 -21.47
CA CYS A 9 -2.53 36.02 -20.64
C CYS A 9 -1.37 36.07 -19.63
N ASP A 10 -1.60 36.78 -18.53
CA ASP A 10 -0.89 36.48 -17.29
C ASP A 10 -1.51 35.19 -16.75
N LYS A 11 -0.71 34.13 -16.66
CA LYS A 11 -1.02 32.96 -15.82
C LYS A 11 0.13 32.77 -14.87
N GLU A 12 -0.01 33.36 -13.69
CA GLU A 12 0.57 32.80 -12.47
C GLU A 12 0.14 31.34 -12.38
N VAL A 13 1.12 30.44 -12.29
CA VAL A 13 0.91 29.01 -12.06
C VAL A 13 0.62 28.86 -10.56
N GLU A 14 -0.66 28.95 -10.21
CA GLU A 14 -1.17 28.64 -8.88
C GLU A 14 -1.12 27.10 -8.70
N LEU A 15 -0.36 26.65 -7.69
CA LEU A 15 -0.22 25.25 -7.30
C LEU A 15 -1.60 24.71 -6.92
N ASP A 16 -2.13 23.81 -7.74
CA ASP A 16 -3.43 23.21 -7.48
C ASP A 16 -3.37 22.39 -6.17
N HIS A 17 -4.37 22.64 -5.32
CA HIS A 17 -4.63 21.93 -4.08
C HIS A 17 -5.52 20.71 -4.33
N ASN A 18 -5.36 20.01 -5.47
CA ASN A 18 -6.35 19.06 -5.95
C ASN A 18 -6.25 17.64 -5.35
N THR A 19 -5.67 17.50 -4.14
CA THR A 19 -5.69 16.24 -3.37
C THR A 19 -6.75 16.22 -2.25
N TYR A 20 -7.49 17.31 -2.04
CA TYR A 20 -8.60 17.36 -1.07
C TYR A 20 -9.98 17.47 -1.73
N MET A 21 -10.32 16.62 -2.70
CA MET A 21 -11.65 16.64 -3.33
C MET A 21 -12.22 15.26 -3.65
N PHE A 22 -12.33 14.39 -2.65
CA PHE A 22 -13.42 13.41 -2.62
C PHE A 22 -14.01 13.41 -1.23
N MET A 23 -14.95 14.33 -0.94
CA MET A 23 -16.04 14.20 0.06
C MET A 23 -16.75 15.56 0.25
N THR A 24 -17.52 16.05 -0.72
CA THR A 24 -18.67 16.92 -0.38
C THR A 24 -19.85 16.71 -1.33
N LYS A 25 -20.90 16.00 -0.87
CA LYS A 25 -22.32 16.36 -1.05
C LYS A 25 -23.27 15.35 -0.39
N LYS A 26 -23.69 15.64 0.83
CA LYS A 26 -25.12 15.72 1.23
C LYS A 26 -25.22 16.16 2.70
N LYS A 27 -25.73 17.37 2.92
CA LYS A 27 -26.17 17.86 4.24
C LYS A 27 -27.49 17.18 4.61
N ASN A 28 -27.47 16.39 5.68
CA ASN A 28 -28.30 16.59 6.90
C ASN A 28 -28.21 15.33 7.76
N GLN A 29 -27.96 15.52 9.07
CA GLN A 29 -27.65 14.54 10.14
C GLN A 29 -26.14 14.26 10.45
N ALA A 30 -25.22 15.14 10.03
CA ALA A 30 -23.78 14.83 9.95
C ALA A 30 -22.86 15.34 11.09
N GLY A 31 -23.37 15.93 12.18
CA GLY A 31 -22.51 16.63 13.16
C GLY A 31 -21.52 15.74 13.92
N GLY A 32 -22.00 14.66 14.53
CA GLY A 32 -21.15 13.77 15.34
C GLY A 32 -20.25 12.84 14.52
N HIS A 33 -20.73 12.38 13.36
CA HIS A 33 -19.99 11.48 12.49
C HIS A 33 -18.83 12.21 11.79
N HIS A 34 -19.04 13.44 11.35
CA HIS A 34 -18.01 14.26 10.71
C HIS A 34 -16.89 14.63 11.70
N MET A 35 -17.23 14.95 12.96
CA MET A 35 -16.24 15.26 13.99
C MET A 35 -15.36 14.05 14.35
N LYS A 36 -15.94 12.84 14.44
CA LYS A 36 -15.19 11.59 14.65
C LYS A 36 -14.25 11.29 13.48
N MET A 37 -14.69 11.54 12.25
CA MET A 37 -13.89 11.33 11.04
C MET A 37 -12.68 12.27 10.99
N ASN A 38 -12.88 13.57 11.20
CA ASN A 38 -11.79 14.55 11.24
C ASN A 38 -10.78 14.24 12.36
N LYS A 39 -11.26 13.75 13.52
CA LYS A 39 -10.37 13.30 14.60
C LYS A 39 -9.51 12.11 14.16
N GLN A 40 -10.08 11.13 13.47
CA GLN A 40 -9.33 9.98 12.95
C GLN A 40 -8.28 10.43 11.94
N ILE A 41 -8.66 11.26 10.96
CA ILE A 41 -7.75 11.81 9.94
C ILE A 41 -6.58 12.54 10.60
N ASN A 42 -6.87 13.50 11.50
CA ASN A 42 -5.83 14.26 12.18
C ASN A 42 -4.92 13.38 13.05
N THR A 43 -5.44 12.30 13.63
CA THR A 43 -4.61 11.38 14.43
C THR A 43 -3.70 10.54 13.54
N PHE A 44 -4.23 10.09 12.40
CA PHE A 44 -3.49 9.31 11.42
C PHE A 44 -2.37 10.13 10.76
N GLU A 45 -2.67 11.32 10.25
CA GLU A 45 -1.73 12.17 9.51
C GLU A 45 -0.58 12.70 10.37
N LYS A 46 -0.78 12.87 11.68
CA LYS A 46 0.26 13.34 12.63
C LYS A 46 1.49 12.43 12.71
N ARG A 47 1.39 11.19 12.24
CA ARG A 47 2.50 10.23 12.20
C ARG A 47 3.46 10.48 11.03
N PHE A 48 3.12 11.39 10.12
CA PHE A 48 3.84 11.61 8.88
C PHE A 48 4.32 13.05 8.73
N SER A 49 5.51 13.23 8.16
CA SER A 49 6.07 14.52 7.73
C SER A 49 5.10 15.27 6.82
N GLU A 50 5.15 16.60 6.77
CA GLU A 50 4.32 17.37 5.82
C GLU A 50 4.81 17.22 4.37
N ASP A 51 6.11 16.99 4.19
CA ASP A 51 6.74 16.87 2.87
C ASP A 51 6.20 15.67 2.09
N VAL A 52 5.75 15.96 0.86
CA VAL A 52 5.36 14.96 -0.13
C VAL A 52 6.54 14.67 -1.04
N ILE A 53 6.91 13.40 -1.15
CA ILE A 53 7.98 12.93 -2.02
C ILE A 53 7.46 11.91 -3.02
N THR A 54 8.17 11.75 -4.14
CA THR A 54 7.89 10.69 -5.12
C THR A 54 8.87 9.54 -4.92
N ILE A 55 8.36 8.31 -4.86
CA ILE A 55 9.14 7.08 -4.81
C ILE A 55 8.67 6.09 -5.86
N ILE A 56 9.56 5.20 -6.30
CA ILE A 56 9.20 3.97 -7.01
C ILE A 56 9.35 2.82 -6.03
N ALA A 57 8.32 2.02 -5.82
CA ALA A 57 8.30 0.99 -4.79
C ALA A 57 7.90 -0.38 -5.35
N VAL A 58 8.39 -1.42 -4.69
CA VAL A 58 7.97 -2.82 -4.92
C VAL A 58 7.01 -3.22 -3.82
N THR A 59 5.77 -3.56 -4.18
CA THR A 59 4.76 -4.03 -3.23
C THR A 59 5.06 -5.45 -2.76
N GLY A 60 4.74 -5.74 -1.51
CA GLY A 60 4.98 -7.04 -0.89
C GLY A 60 3.87 -8.07 -1.16
N PRO A 61 4.03 -9.29 -0.62
CA PRO A 61 3.27 -10.47 -1.04
C PRO A 61 1.82 -10.55 -0.51
N SER A 62 1.46 -9.76 0.52
CA SER A 62 0.13 -9.84 1.16
C SER A 62 -0.97 -9.00 0.51
N GLY A 63 -0.64 -8.18 -0.51
CA GLY A 63 -1.60 -7.27 -1.14
C GLY A 63 -2.17 -6.20 -0.20
N VAL A 64 -3.25 -5.53 -0.63
CA VAL A 64 -3.92 -4.49 0.17
C VAL A 64 -4.82 -5.13 1.24
N GLY A 65 -4.43 -4.98 2.50
CA GLY A 65 -5.24 -5.26 3.68
C GLY A 65 -5.89 -4.01 4.26
N ALA A 66 -6.88 -4.18 5.13
CA ALA A 66 -7.49 -3.07 5.85
C ALA A 66 -8.05 -3.48 7.21
N GLY A 67 -7.99 -2.56 8.18
CA GLY A 67 -8.57 -2.72 9.51
C GLY A 67 -9.36 -1.49 9.96
N LYS A 68 -10.37 -1.71 10.80
CA LYS A 68 -11.12 -0.67 11.50
C LYS A 68 -10.94 -0.84 13.01
N ALA A 69 -10.43 0.20 13.67
CA ALA A 69 -10.29 0.20 15.12
C ALA A 69 -11.67 0.48 15.76
N GLY A 70 -12.31 -0.55 16.32
CA GLY A 70 -13.62 -0.42 16.96
C GLY A 70 -14.67 0.17 16.01
N GLN A 71 -15.29 1.29 16.41
CA GLN A 71 -16.31 1.99 15.62
C GLN A 71 -15.72 3.13 14.76
N ALA A 72 -14.47 2.99 14.32
CA ALA A 72 -13.83 3.98 13.45
C ALA A 72 -14.61 4.14 12.13
N PRO A 73 -14.86 5.39 11.69
CA PRO A 73 -15.60 5.63 10.45
C PRO A 73 -14.84 5.19 9.19
N LEU A 74 -13.52 5.36 9.16
CA LEU A 74 -12.68 5.03 7.99
C LEU A 74 -11.86 3.76 8.25
N TRP A 75 -11.62 3.01 7.18
CA TRP A 75 -10.61 1.95 7.16
C TRP A 75 -9.22 2.54 7.24
N THR A 76 -8.34 1.88 7.97
CA THR A 76 -6.89 2.03 7.80
C THR A 76 -6.44 0.92 6.88
N ALA A 77 -6.21 1.28 5.62
CA ALA A 77 -5.73 0.37 4.60
C ALA A 77 -4.20 0.37 4.57
N SER A 78 -3.60 -0.75 4.18
CA SER A 78 -2.16 -0.86 4.04
C SER A 78 -1.74 -1.95 3.06
N ILE A 79 -0.58 -1.76 2.46
CA ILE A 79 0.14 -2.79 1.70
C ILE A 79 1.62 -2.76 2.13
N PRO A 80 2.26 -3.92 2.37
CA PRO A 80 3.70 -3.95 2.62
C PRO A 80 4.47 -3.50 1.37
N LEU A 81 5.63 -2.90 1.58
CA LEU A 81 6.64 -2.66 0.55
C LEU A 81 7.90 -3.41 0.95
N ILE A 82 8.55 -4.07 -0.02
CA ILE A 82 9.79 -4.82 0.21
C ILE A 82 11.03 -4.03 -0.22
N ALA A 83 10.85 -3.04 -1.09
CA ALA A 83 11.88 -2.10 -1.50
C ALA A 83 11.27 -0.80 -2.02
N TRP A 84 12.04 0.28 -1.94
CA TRP A 84 11.70 1.53 -2.62
C TRP A 84 12.96 2.27 -3.08
N LYS A 85 12.80 3.07 -4.14
CA LYS A 85 13.79 3.94 -4.72
C LYS A 85 13.39 5.39 -4.53
N GLU A 86 14.26 6.15 -3.88
CA GLU A 86 14.13 7.58 -3.64
C GLU A 86 15.40 8.28 -4.11
N ASN A 87 15.28 9.31 -4.96
CA ASN A 87 16.42 10.08 -5.46
C ASN A 87 17.58 9.21 -5.99
N GLY A 88 17.23 8.10 -6.65
CA GLY A 88 18.19 7.14 -7.22
C GLY A 88 18.77 6.12 -6.22
N ARG A 89 18.48 6.24 -4.92
CA ARG A 89 18.93 5.29 -3.89
C ARG A 89 17.84 4.26 -3.61
N ILE A 90 18.21 2.99 -3.64
CA ILE A 90 17.33 1.87 -3.32
C ILE A 90 17.51 1.50 -1.86
N THR A 91 16.40 1.31 -1.17
CA THR A 91 16.35 0.79 0.20
C THR A 91 15.53 -0.50 0.18
N THR A 92 16.04 -1.53 0.84
CA THR A 92 15.41 -2.86 0.97
C THR A 92 15.12 -3.11 2.44
N GLU A 93 14.02 -2.54 2.92
CA GLU A 93 13.53 -2.72 4.29
C GLU A 93 12.02 -2.99 4.23
N ASN A 94 11.52 -3.75 5.19
CA ASN A 94 10.09 -3.97 5.34
C ASN A 94 9.45 -2.71 5.91
N VAL A 95 8.69 -2.00 5.07
CA VAL A 95 7.91 -0.83 5.46
C VAL A 95 6.48 -1.00 4.98
N ARG A 96 5.55 -0.25 5.57
CA ARG A 96 4.14 -0.26 5.13
C ARG A 96 3.76 1.03 4.44
N LEU A 97 3.09 0.92 3.29
CA LEU A 97 2.31 2.01 2.73
C LEU A 97 0.91 1.95 3.32
N CYS A 98 0.41 3.06 3.87
CA CYS A 98 -0.92 3.11 4.50
C CYS A 98 -1.70 4.38 4.16
N TRP A 99 -3.02 4.30 4.26
CA TRP A 99 -3.94 5.43 4.05
C TRP A 99 -5.28 5.19 4.73
N LEU A 100 -6.04 6.26 4.92
CA LEU A 100 -7.44 6.16 5.31
C LEU A 100 -8.35 6.14 4.09
N THR A 101 -9.39 5.34 4.14
CA THR A 101 -10.39 5.25 3.05
C THR A 101 -11.74 4.77 3.57
N ASP A 102 -12.80 5.03 2.81
CA ASP A 102 -14.09 4.36 2.97
C ASP A 102 -14.12 3.03 2.22
N ASP A 103 -15.30 2.39 2.18
CA ASP A 103 -15.50 1.08 1.55
C ASP A 103 -15.26 1.11 0.03
N GLU A 104 -15.61 2.20 -0.65
CA GLU A 104 -15.47 2.34 -2.09
C GLU A 104 -14.01 2.54 -2.47
N GLY A 105 -13.33 3.50 -1.84
CA GLY A 105 -11.91 3.75 -2.08
C GLY A 105 -11.02 2.57 -1.68
N LEU A 106 -11.44 1.72 -0.72
CA LEU A 106 -10.73 0.47 -0.41
C LEU A 106 -10.77 -0.49 -1.60
N ARG A 107 -11.95 -0.69 -2.20
CA ARG A 107 -12.12 -1.59 -3.35
C ARG A 107 -11.37 -1.09 -4.57
N GLU A 108 -11.42 0.22 -4.82
CA GLU A 108 -10.66 0.84 -5.91
C GLU A 108 -9.15 0.61 -5.73
N LYS A 109 -8.64 0.82 -4.52
CA LYS A 109 -7.20 0.61 -4.26
C LYS A 109 -6.81 -0.86 -4.32
N GLN A 110 -7.67 -1.78 -3.89
CA GLN A 110 -7.44 -3.22 -4.08
C GLN A 110 -7.37 -3.62 -5.55
N ALA A 111 -8.09 -2.93 -6.43
CA ALA A 111 -8.05 -3.16 -7.87
C ALA A 111 -6.83 -2.54 -8.57
N GLN A 112 -6.23 -1.50 -7.98
CA GLN A 112 -5.09 -0.76 -8.57
C GLN A 112 -3.72 -1.21 -8.01
N LEU A 113 -3.64 -1.47 -6.71
CA LEU A 113 -2.40 -1.84 -6.02
C LEU A 113 -2.33 -3.35 -5.88
N HIS A 114 -1.65 -3.98 -6.82
CA HIS A 114 -1.39 -5.41 -6.77
C HIS A 114 -0.22 -5.73 -5.82
N LYS A 115 -0.21 -6.97 -5.31
CA LYS A 115 0.97 -7.52 -4.63
C LYS A 115 2.08 -7.76 -5.66
N GLU A 116 3.33 -7.72 -5.20
CA GLU A 116 4.50 -8.10 -6.00
C GLU A 116 4.55 -7.34 -7.35
N SER A 117 4.36 -6.02 -7.30
CA SER A 117 4.37 -5.12 -8.46
C SER A 117 5.19 -3.87 -8.21
N ILE A 118 5.67 -3.23 -9.29
CA ILE A 118 6.43 -1.98 -9.23
C ILE A 118 5.49 -0.80 -9.49
N VAL A 119 5.45 0.16 -8.56
CA VAL A 119 4.52 1.29 -8.59
C VAL A 119 5.24 2.61 -8.32
N THR A 120 4.78 3.69 -8.95
CA THR A 120 5.20 5.06 -8.61
C THR A 120 4.17 5.73 -7.72
N LEU A 121 4.62 6.26 -6.60
CA LEU A 121 3.76 6.81 -5.54
C LEU A 121 4.24 8.21 -5.14
N GLN A 122 3.29 9.06 -4.76
CA GLN A 122 3.57 10.18 -3.87
C GLN A 122 3.24 9.79 -2.44
N VAL A 123 4.18 10.05 -1.53
CA VAL A 123 4.06 9.65 -0.13
C VAL A 123 4.55 10.72 0.82
N ARG A 124 4.07 10.65 2.06
CA ARG A 124 4.63 11.36 3.23
C ARG A 124 5.33 10.34 4.12
N LYS A 125 6.51 10.68 4.67
CA LYS A 125 7.32 9.74 5.47
C LYS A 125 6.84 9.68 6.91
N GLY A 126 6.76 8.49 7.49
CA GLY A 126 6.58 8.24 8.91
C GLY A 126 7.70 7.36 9.47
N GLU A 127 7.56 6.96 10.72
CA GLU A 127 8.50 6.04 11.38
C GLU A 127 8.15 4.59 11.01
N GLY A 128 8.90 3.99 10.07
CA GLY A 128 8.67 2.62 9.59
C GLY A 128 7.48 2.46 8.63
N GLU A 129 6.92 3.57 8.14
CA GLU A 129 5.75 3.58 7.26
C GLU A 129 5.74 4.81 6.33
N PHE A 130 4.98 4.68 5.25
CA PHE A 130 4.63 5.76 4.34
C PHE A 130 3.13 5.99 4.35
N MET A 131 2.71 7.24 4.27
CA MET A 131 1.33 7.58 3.96
C MET A 131 1.18 7.77 2.46
N LEU A 132 0.26 7.04 1.83
CA LEU A 132 -0.08 7.25 0.43
C LEU A 132 -0.78 8.60 0.25
N VAL A 133 -0.21 9.46 -0.59
CA VAL A 133 -0.83 10.72 -1.04
C VAL A 133 -1.49 10.51 -2.39
N SER A 134 -0.77 9.92 -3.34
CA SER A 134 -1.31 9.58 -4.66
C SER A 134 -0.59 8.37 -5.27
N LEU A 135 -1.34 7.63 -6.09
CA LEU A 135 -0.81 6.56 -6.95
C LEU A 135 -0.62 7.15 -8.33
N ILE A 136 0.63 7.28 -8.77
CA ILE A 136 0.99 7.93 -10.04
C ILE A 136 0.94 6.94 -11.19
N ASP A 137 1.53 5.76 -10.97
CA ASP A 137 1.64 4.71 -11.99
C ASP A 137 1.71 3.33 -11.33
N THR A 138 1.09 2.34 -11.97
CA THR A 138 1.02 0.95 -11.53
C THR A 138 1.88 0.00 -12.36
N ASP A 139 2.48 0.48 -13.45
CA ASP A 139 3.30 -0.31 -14.38
C ASP A 139 4.68 0.34 -14.63
N THR A 140 5.29 0.82 -13.55
CA THR A 140 6.56 1.54 -13.64
C THR A 140 7.70 0.57 -13.94
N GLN A 141 8.47 0.87 -14.99
CA GLN A 141 9.63 0.09 -15.39
C GLN A 141 10.90 0.62 -14.70
N ASP A 142 11.49 -0.18 -13.81
CA ASP A 142 12.80 0.09 -13.20
C ASP A 142 13.60 -1.21 -13.06
N GLN A 143 14.68 -1.34 -13.83
CA GLN A 143 15.48 -2.57 -13.92
C GLN A 143 16.00 -3.05 -12.56
N ALA A 144 16.45 -2.13 -11.69
CA ALA A 144 17.04 -2.51 -10.41
C ALA A 144 15.97 -2.97 -9.41
N LEU A 145 14.77 -2.38 -9.44
CA LEU A 145 13.64 -2.85 -8.65
C LEU A 145 13.03 -4.13 -9.24
N GLN A 146 13.11 -4.32 -10.55
CA GLN A 146 12.69 -5.56 -11.22
C GLN A 146 13.53 -6.76 -10.76
N GLU A 147 14.84 -6.60 -10.63
CA GLU A 147 15.72 -7.66 -10.09
C GLU A 147 15.33 -8.04 -8.65
N ILE A 148 14.97 -7.06 -7.82
CA ILE A 148 14.49 -7.30 -6.45
C ILE A 148 13.14 -8.02 -6.45
N LEU A 149 12.23 -7.61 -7.33
CA LEU A 149 10.92 -8.24 -7.46
C LEU A 149 11.04 -9.70 -7.92
N GLU A 150 11.88 -9.99 -8.91
CA GLU A 150 12.12 -11.34 -9.40
C GLU A 150 12.72 -12.24 -8.31
N GLU A 151 13.68 -11.74 -7.53
CA GLU A 151 14.21 -12.47 -6.38
C GLU A 151 13.11 -12.73 -5.34
N ALA A 152 12.29 -11.71 -5.04
CA ALA A 152 11.20 -11.81 -4.10
C ALA A 152 10.07 -12.74 -4.57
N GLN A 153 9.95 -13.05 -5.86
CA GLN A 153 8.97 -14.00 -6.40
C GLN A 153 9.45 -15.46 -6.38
N LYS A 154 10.75 -15.71 -6.17
CA LYS A 154 11.26 -17.10 -6.14
C LYS A 154 10.61 -17.89 -5.02
N PRO A 155 10.06 -19.10 -5.29
CA PRO A 155 9.44 -19.91 -4.25
C PRO A 155 10.49 -20.32 -3.21
N VAL A 156 10.06 -20.41 -1.95
CA VAL A 156 10.89 -20.86 -0.83
C VAL A 156 10.30 -22.14 -0.31
N TYR A 157 11.14 -23.16 -0.13
CA TYR A 157 10.71 -24.49 0.28
C TYR A 157 11.34 -24.88 1.62
N TYR A 158 10.56 -25.58 2.43
CA TYR A 158 11.04 -26.29 3.60
C TYR A 158 10.92 -27.79 3.34
N HIS A 159 11.97 -28.56 3.67
CA HIS A 159 12.02 -30.00 3.44
C HIS A 159 12.02 -30.74 4.77
N ASP A 160 11.01 -31.55 4.99
CA ASP A 160 10.93 -32.51 6.09
C ASP A 160 11.14 -33.94 5.56
N ASP A 161 11.90 -34.75 6.30
CA ASP A 161 12.22 -36.12 5.90
C ASP A 161 10.99 -37.06 5.87
N ILE A 162 9.96 -36.75 6.66
CA ILE A 162 8.75 -37.59 6.82
C ILE A 162 7.59 -36.98 6.04
N LEU A 163 7.37 -35.68 6.26
CA LEU A 163 6.23 -34.94 5.76
C LEU A 163 6.49 -34.34 4.37
N GLY A 164 7.73 -34.39 3.88
CA GLY A 164 8.15 -33.94 2.54
C GLY A 164 8.27 -32.41 2.43
N THR A 165 8.07 -31.90 1.20
CA THR A 165 8.28 -30.47 0.89
C THR A 165 7.05 -29.61 1.18
N PHE A 166 7.26 -28.50 1.89
CA PHE A 166 6.32 -27.40 2.10
C PHE A 166 6.75 -26.17 1.32
N GLU A 167 5.80 -25.36 0.87
CA GLU A 167 6.05 -24.08 0.20
C GLU A 167 5.68 -22.91 1.11
N LEU A 168 6.51 -21.87 1.11
CA LEU A 168 6.26 -20.65 1.89
C LEU A 168 5.22 -19.77 1.20
N VAL A 169 4.09 -19.55 1.87
CA VAL A 169 3.13 -18.50 1.54
C VAL A 169 3.63 -17.20 2.14
N LYS A 170 4.51 -16.49 1.41
CA LYS A 170 5.18 -15.26 1.87
C LYS A 170 4.23 -14.17 2.37
N GLY A 171 3.00 -14.12 1.84
CA GLY A 171 2.00 -13.14 2.27
C GLY A 171 1.47 -13.37 3.69
N LEU A 172 1.66 -14.57 4.24
CA LEU A 172 1.15 -15.02 5.53
C LEU A 172 2.27 -15.53 6.45
N ASP A 173 3.53 -15.50 6.00
CA ASP A 173 4.69 -16.04 6.72
C ASP A 173 4.46 -17.46 7.26
N LEU A 174 3.85 -18.32 6.44
CA LEU A 174 3.56 -19.73 6.79
C LEU A 174 4.03 -20.68 5.69
N PHE A 175 4.54 -21.83 6.10
CA PHE A 175 4.77 -22.95 5.21
C PHE A 175 3.51 -23.80 5.14
N GLU A 176 3.11 -24.20 3.94
CA GLU A 176 1.96 -25.07 3.74
C GLU A 176 2.26 -26.25 2.82
N LYS A 177 1.48 -27.32 3.02
CA LYS A 177 1.48 -28.50 2.16
C LYS A 177 0.12 -29.18 2.21
N THR A 178 -0.38 -29.55 1.04
CA THR A 178 -1.53 -30.46 0.92
C THR A 178 -1.08 -31.92 1.05
N ILE A 179 -1.75 -32.67 1.94
CA ILE A 179 -1.51 -34.09 2.17
C ILE A 179 -2.81 -34.90 2.05
N GLN A 180 -2.67 -36.22 1.86
CA GLN A 180 -3.80 -37.16 1.91
C GLN A 180 -3.83 -37.84 3.28
N TRP A 181 -4.91 -37.66 4.03
CA TRP A 181 -5.15 -38.31 5.30
C TRP A 181 -6.50 -39.02 5.27
N SER A 182 -6.53 -40.34 5.47
CA SER A 182 -7.78 -41.14 5.46
C SER A 182 -8.65 -40.93 4.21
N ASN A 183 -8.03 -40.79 3.04
CA ASN A 183 -8.68 -40.49 1.74
C ASN A 183 -9.32 -39.09 1.66
N GLU A 184 -8.99 -38.19 2.58
CA GLU A 184 -9.36 -36.78 2.53
C GLU A 184 -8.13 -35.92 2.28
N GLU A 185 -8.33 -34.83 1.54
CA GLU A 185 -7.31 -33.82 1.31
C GLU A 185 -7.25 -32.89 2.53
N CYS A 186 -6.08 -32.77 3.14
CA CYS A 186 -5.85 -31.95 4.33
C CYS A 186 -4.72 -30.94 4.06
N LEU A 187 -4.89 -29.71 4.57
CA LEU A 187 -3.84 -28.68 4.56
C LEU A 187 -3.06 -28.76 5.87
N LEU A 188 -1.76 -29.05 5.77
CA LEU A 188 -0.83 -28.94 6.88
C LEU A 188 -0.05 -27.63 6.74
N TYR A 189 0.04 -26.86 7.83
CA TYR A 189 0.81 -25.62 7.84
C TYR A 189 1.50 -25.39 9.17
N PHE A 190 2.57 -24.61 9.15
CA PHE A 190 3.23 -24.08 10.34
C PHE A 190 3.82 -22.69 10.04
N ASN A 191 3.95 -21.85 11.07
CA ASN A 191 4.46 -20.49 10.91
C ASN A 191 5.97 -20.51 10.68
N LEU A 192 6.46 -19.55 9.89
CA LEU A 192 7.87 -19.20 9.88
C LEU A 192 8.20 -18.57 11.23
N GLU A 193 8.90 -19.31 12.11
CA GLU A 193 9.39 -18.76 13.37
C GLU A 193 10.45 -17.71 13.06
N GLU A 194 10.20 -16.44 13.44
CA GLU A 194 11.26 -15.45 13.50
C GLU A 194 12.20 -15.85 14.65
N ASP A 195 13.47 -16.16 14.35
CA ASP A 195 14.49 -16.36 15.38
C ASP A 195 14.40 -15.19 16.38
N GLU A 196 14.05 -15.48 17.63
CA GLU A 196 14.14 -14.48 18.70
C GLU A 196 15.57 -13.94 18.69
N LYS A 197 15.75 -12.69 18.26
CA LYS A 197 17.04 -11.99 18.36
C LYS A 197 17.43 -11.95 19.84
N LYS A 198 18.24 -12.92 20.27
CA LYS A 198 18.87 -12.98 21.60
C LYS A 198 19.93 -11.90 21.75
#